data_AF-A0A1U7IYY8-F1
#
_entry.id   AF-A0A1U7IYY8-F1
#
_cell.length_a   1.000
_cell.length_b   1.000
_cell.length_c   1.000
_cell.angle_alpha   90.00
_cell.angle_beta   90.00
_cell.angle_gamma   90.00
#
_symmetry.space_group_name_H-M   'P 1'
#
loop_
_entity.id
_entity.type
_entity.pdbx_description
1 polymer ?
#
loop_
_entity_poly.entity_id
_entity_poly.type
_entity_poly.pdbx_seq_one_letter_code
_entity_poly.pdbx_strand_id
1 'polypeptide(L)'
;MTHRFQRRIQRLGLVALGLLTAGLVWFKPAPQAATEPWIPTVPVQWDKQYARVPNWSQLTFATLPPLLSGGAVDIPGDLVSSLGYDPSRIWQAGQSVAEVLKLGDFQTSLYPQLFNLQTLAQMGQIDLSQVALRGYL
;
A
#
# COMPACT_ATOMS: atom_id res chain seq x y z
N MET A 1 -70.00 1.41 10.95
CA MET A 1 -69.05 0.28 10.78
C MET A 1 -67.86 0.74 9.94
N THR A 2 -66.95 1.58 10.45
CA THR A 2 -65.95 2.27 9.58
C THR A 2 -64.61 2.60 10.22
N HIS A 3 -64.33 2.22 11.48
CA HIS A 3 -63.04 2.55 12.12
C HIS A 3 -62.07 1.37 12.28
N ARG A 4 -62.55 0.11 12.25
CA ARG A 4 -61.70 -1.07 12.45
C ARG A 4 -60.92 -1.51 11.20
N PHE A 5 -61.40 -1.14 10.01
CA PHE A 5 -60.79 -1.51 8.72
C PHE A 5 -59.62 -0.60 8.35
N GLN A 6 -59.77 0.72 8.57
CA GLN A 6 -58.72 1.73 8.34
C GLN A 6 -57.44 1.49 9.17
N ARG A 7 -57.57 1.05 10.44
CA ARG A 7 -56.43 0.75 11.32
C ARG A 7 -55.62 -0.47 10.87
N ARG A 8 -56.22 -1.41 10.13
CA ARG A 8 -55.51 -2.60 9.61
C ARG A 8 -54.66 -2.25 8.39
N ILE A 9 -55.18 -1.40 7.50
CA ILE A 9 -54.46 -0.93 6.31
C ILE A 9 -53.27 -0.03 6.70
N GLN A 10 -53.44 0.85 7.69
CA GLN A 10 -52.33 1.67 8.22
C GLN A 10 -51.22 0.85 8.88
N ARG A 11 -51.56 -0.25 9.58
CA ARG A 11 -50.57 -1.15 10.19
C ARG A 11 -49.81 -1.97 9.14
N LEU A 12 -50.47 -2.38 8.05
CA LEU A 12 -49.83 -3.06 6.92
C LEU A 12 -48.87 -2.12 6.16
N GLY A 13 -49.23 -0.85 5.98
CA GLY A 13 -48.34 0.15 5.36
C GLY A 13 -47.06 0.44 6.16
N LEU A 14 -47.16 0.51 7.49
CA LEU A 14 -46.01 0.73 8.38
C LEU A 14 -45.05 -0.47 8.44
N VAL A 15 -45.56 -1.70 8.37
CA VAL A 15 -44.73 -2.92 8.35
C VAL A 15 -43.99 -3.07 7.01
N ALA A 16 -44.65 -2.74 5.89
CA ALA A 16 -44.01 -2.77 4.57
C ALA A 16 -42.89 -1.71 4.44
N LEU A 17 -43.08 -0.52 5.03
CA LEU A 17 -42.07 0.53 5.04
C LEU A 17 -40.86 0.18 5.94
N GLY A 18 -41.10 -0.46 7.09
CA GLY A 18 -40.04 -0.93 7.99
C GLY A 18 -39.14 -2.01 7.38
N LEU A 19 -39.72 -2.93 6.60
CA LEU A 19 -38.95 -3.99 5.90
C LEU A 19 -38.09 -3.43 4.75
N LEU A 20 -38.56 -2.40 4.05
CA LEU A 20 -37.78 -1.70 3.01
C LEU A 20 -36.59 -0.92 3.60
N THR A 21 -36.74 -0.32 4.79
CA THR A 21 -35.62 0.38 5.46
C THR A 21 -34.59 -0.56 6.09
N ALA A 22 -35.00 -1.76 6.52
CA ALA A 22 -34.08 -2.74 7.11
C ALA A 22 -33.13 -3.38 6.08
N GLY A 23 -33.54 -3.47 4.81
CA GLY A 23 -32.71 -4.02 3.73
C GLY A 23 -31.54 -3.10 3.31
N LEU A 24 -31.67 -1.79 3.50
CA LEU A 24 -30.66 -0.82 3.05
C LEU A 24 -29.47 -0.67 3.99
N VAL A 25 -29.59 -1.09 5.26
CA VAL A 25 -28.58 -0.81 6.30
C VAL A 25 -27.53 -1.92 6.43
N TRP A 26 -27.74 -3.10 5.82
CA TRP A 26 -26.85 -4.25 5.99
C TRP A 26 -25.95 -4.61 4.79
N PHE A 27 -26.10 -3.94 3.64
CA PHE A 27 -25.11 -4.09 2.57
C PHE A 27 -23.89 -3.20 2.85
N LYS A 28 -23.03 -3.64 3.78
CA LYS A 28 -21.62 -3.22 3.72
C LYS A 28 -21.00 -3.97 2.53
N PRO A 29 -20.57 -3.28 1.46
CA PRO A 29 -19.84 -3.98 0.40
C PRO A 29 -18.64 -4.67 1.05
N ALA A 30 -18.43 -5.94 0.71
CA ALA A 30 -17.23 -6.64 1.14
C ALA A 30 -16.02 -5.78 0.75
N PRO A 31 -15.01 -5.61 1.64
CA PRO A 31 -13.75 -5.00 1.23
C PRO A 31 -13.30 -5.73 -0.01
N GLN A 32 -13.14 -5.00 -1.11
CA GLN A 32 -12.69 -5.60 -2.36
C GLN A 32 -11.34 -6.25 -2.06
N ALA A 33 -11.30 -7.58 -2.13
CA ALA A 33 -10.07 -8.32 -1.92
C ALA A 33 -9.04 -7.77 -2.92
N ALA A 34 -7.92 -7.27 -2.41
CA ALA A 34 -6.81 -6.88 -3.28
C ALA A 34 -6.48 -8.11 -4.13
N THR A 35 -6.50 -7.94 -5.46
CA THR A 35 -6.10 -9.01 -6.39
C THR A 35 -4.69 -9.42 -6.02
N GLU A 36 -4.46 -10.72 -5.73
CA GLU A 36 -3.11 -11.20 -5.47
C GLU A 36 -2.24 -10.85 -6.69
N PRO A 37 -1.19 -10.03 -6.51
CA PRO A 37 -0.36 -9.64 -7.63
C PRO A 37 0.39 -10.85 -8.14
N TRP A 38 0.54 -10.91 -9.45
CA TRP A 38 1.37 -11.90 -10.11
C TRP A 38 2.83 -11.77 -9.66
N ILE A 39 3.34 -12.77 -8.94
CA ILE A 39 4.76 -12.88 -8.59
C ILE A 39 5.47 -13.66 -9.71
N PRO A 40 6.43 -13.06 -10.45
CA PRO A 40 7.16 -13.78 -11.47
C PRO A 40 7.97 -14.91 -10.83
N THR A 41 7.98 -16.09 -11.46
CA THR A 41 8.72 -17.26 -10.95
C THR A 41 9.60 -17.88 -12.03
N VAL A 42 10.73 -18.46 -11.61
CA VAL A 42 11.64 -19.26 -12.45
C VAL A 42 11.76 -20.68 -11.90
N PRO A 43 11.87 -21.70 -12.77
CA PRO A 43 12.14 -23.06 -12.33
C PRO A 43 13.59 -23.19 -11.84
N VAL A 44 13.79 -23.85 -10.72
CA VAL A 44 15.10 -24.25 -10.20
C VAL A 44 15.09 -25.73 -9.86
N GLN A 45 16.23 -26.39 -10.06
CA GLN A 45 16.42 -27.79 -9.72
C GLN A 45 17.35 -27.89 -8.51
N TRP A 46 16.87 -28.48 -7.42
CA TRP A 46 17.65 -28.78 -6.22
C TRP A 46 17.54 -30.27 -5.94
N ASP A 47 18.66 -30.99 -5.88
CA ASP A 47 18.70 -32.44 -5.62
C ASP A 47 17.68 -33.26 -6.43
N LYS A 48 17.64 -33.05 -7.76
CA LYS A 48 16.70 -33.71 -8.70
C LYS A 48 15.21 -33.40 -8.47
N GLN A 49 14.88 -32.44 -7.61
CA GLN A 49 13.53 -31.90 -7.45
C GLN A 49 13.40 -30.56 -8.16
N TYR A 50 12.27 -30.35 -8.84
CA TYR A 50 11.94 -29.07 -9.45
C TYR A 50 11.10 -28.23 -8.49
N ALA A 51 11.52 -27.00 -8.27
CA ALA A 51 10.76 -25.99 -7.53
C ALA A 51 10.60 -24.73 -8.38
N ARG A 52 9.50 -24.01 -8.19
CA ARG A 52 9.34 -22.65 -8.72
C ARG A 52 9.70 -21.68 -7.60
N VAL A 53 10.70 -20.85 -7.83
CA VAL A 53 11.10 -19.79 -6.90
C VAL A 53 10.79 -18.42 -7.51
N PRO A 54 10.59 -17.38 -6.69
CA PRO A 54 10.43 -16.03 -7.20
C PRO A 54 11.60 -15.64 -8.12
N ASN A 55 11.27 -15.01 -9.25
CA ASN A 55 12.26 -14.45 -10.14
C ASN A 55 12.73 -13.10 -9.58
N TRP A 56 13.74 -13.14 -8.73
CA TRP A 56 14.29 -11.94 -8.08
C TRP A 56 14.80 -10.87 -9.07
N SER A 57 15.11 -11.25 -10.31
CA SER A 57 15.52 -10.28 -11.35
C SER A 57 14.37 -9.45 -11.92
N GLN A 58 13.11 -9.87 -11.70
CA GLN A 58 11.91 -9.18 -12.16
C GLN A 58 11.11 -8.54 -11.02
N LEU A 59 11.47 -8.82 -9.77
CA LEU A 59 10.83 -8.24 -8.60
C LEU A 59 11.40 -6.86 -8.30
N THR A 60 10.50 -5.88 -8.26
CA THR A 60 10.76 -4.52 -7.79
C THR A 60 9.73 -4.15 -6.71
N PHE A 61 9.98 -3.09 -5.94
CA PHE A 61 8.98 -2.60 -4.97
C PHE A 61 7.64 -2.24 -5.62
N ALA A 62 7.64 -1.86 -6.90
CA ALA A 62 6.42 -1.54 -7.65
C ALA A 62 5.60 -2.78 -8.04
N THR A 63 6.25 -3.95 -8.10
CA THR A 63 5.58 -5.23 -8.42
C THR A 63 5.08 -5.98 -7.18
N LEU A 64 5.39 -5.47 -5.97
CA LEU A 64 4.91 -6.07 -4.73
C LEU A 64 3.41 -5.82 -4.54
N PRO A 65 2.73 -6.68 -3.77
CA PRO A 65 1.35 -6.43 -3.39
C PRO A 65 1.15 -5.07 -2.74
N PRO A 66 0.07 -4.36 -3.08
CA PRO A 66 -0.25 -3.11 -2.43
C PRO A 66 -0.55 -3.35 -0.95
N LEU A 67 -0.40 -2.29 -0.15
CA LEU A 67 -0.67 -2.32 1.27
C LEU A 67 -2.15 -2.62 1.52
N LEU A 68 -2.43 -3.66 2.29
CA LEU A 68 -3.80 -4.15 2.50
C LEU A 68 -4.63 -3.24 3.42
N SER A 69 -3.97 -2.41 4.22
CA SER A 69 -4.61 -1.49 5.17
C SER A 69 -3.92 -0.13 5.13
N GLY A 70 -4.72 0.93 5.29
CA GLY A 70 -4.19 2.26 5.55
C GLY A 70 -3.47 2.32 6.89
N GLY A 71 -2.58 3.30 7.02
CA GLY A 71 -1.79 3.50 8.23
C GLY A 71 -1.04 4.83 8.20
N ALA A 72 -0.41 5.13 9.32
CA ALA A 72 0.41 6.32 9.47
C ALA A 72 1.59 6.03 10.38
N VAL A 73 2.70 6.71 10.09
CA VAL A 73 3.84 6.87 10.99
C VAL A 73 3.99 8.37 11.18
N ASP A 74 3.82 8.83 12.41
CA ASP A 74 4.00 10.23 12.80
C ASP A 74 5.27 10.35 13.63
N ILE A 75 6.15 11.27 13.27
CA ILE A 75 7.45 11.46 13.89
C ILE A 75 7.47 12.82 14.59
N PRO A 76 7.78 12.88 15.89
CA PRO A 76 7.93 14.14 16.62
C PRO A 76 8.91 15.11 15.93
N GLY A 77 8.58 16.40 15.90
CA GLY A 77 9.35 17.41 15.15
C GLY A 77 10.80 17.62 15.64
N ASP A 78 11.06 17.37 16.92
CA ASP A 78 12.41 17.34 17.49
C ASP A 78 13.25 16.18 16.92
N LEU A 79 12.62 15.03 16.67
CA LEU A 79 13.26 13.89 16.04
C LEU A 79 13.46 14.11 14.53
N VAL A 80 12.50 14.73 13.84
CA VAL A 80 12.67 15.13 12.41
C VAL A 80 13.91 16.01 12.24
N SER A 81 14.09 16.99 13.13
CA SER A 81 15.25 17.89 13.11
C SER A 81 16.56 17.14 13.32
N SER A 82 16.56 16.11 14.17
CA SER A 82 17.74 15.28 14.44
C SER A 82 18.08 14.31 13.30
N LEU A 83 17.08 13.88 12.53
CA LEU A 83 17.25 12.96 11.39
C LEU A 83 17.64 13.67 10.08
N GLY A 84 17.46 14.99 10.00
CA GLY A 84 17.76 15.78 8.80
C GLY A 84 16.78 15.56 7.64
N TYR A 85 15.73 14.78 7.84
CA TYR A 85 14.61 14.61 6.93
C TYR A 85 13.36 14.16 7.71
N ASP A 86 12.18 14.34 7.14
CA ASP A 86 10.92 13.91 7.76
C ASP A 86 10.56 12.46 7.35
N PRO A 87 10.56 11.48 8.28
CA PRO A 87 10.14 10.11 8.00
C PRO A 87 8.62 9.90 8.08
N SER A 88 7.86 10.91 8.52
CA SER A 88 6.42 10.83 8.72
C SER A 88 5.70 10.54 7.42
N ARG A 89 4.69 9.68 7.45
CA ARG A 89 3.98 9.22 6.26
C ARG A 89 2.58 8.74 6.62
N ILE A 90 1.67 8.92 5.69
CA ILE A 90 0.30 8.42 5.76
C ILE A 90 0.06 7.71 4.44
N TRP A 91 -0.57 6.54 4.51
CA TRP A 91 -0.92 5.77 3.32
C TRP A 91 -2.31 5.17 3.45
N GLN A 92 -2.89 4.84 2.30
CA GLN A 92 -4.20 4.21 2.21
C GLN A 92 -4.07 2.73 1.81
N ALA A 93 -5.14 1.97 2.05
CA ALA A 93 -5.24 0.62 1.52
C ALA A 93 -5.22 0.67 -0.02
N GLY A 94 -4.49 -0.24 -0.66
CA GLY A 94 -4.29 -0.25 -2.11
C GLY A 94 -3.08 0.54 -2.60
N GLN A 95 -2.44 1.35 -1.75
CA GLN A 95 -1.25 2.11 -2.13
C GLN A 95 -0.03 1.20 -2.32
N SER A 96 0.83 1.53 -3.29
CA SER A 96 2.03 0.72 -3.58
C SER A 96 3.06 0.84 -2.47
N VAL A 97 3.73 -0.28 -2.15
CA VAL A 97 4.86 -0.28 -1.20
C VAL A 97 5.96 0.67 -1.65
N ALA A 98 6.20 0.79 -2.96
CA ALA A 98 7.20 1.69 -3.52
C ALA A 98 6.93 3.18 -3.23
N GLU A 99 5.67 3.55 -2.99
CA GLU A 99 5.26 4.94 -2.72
C GLU A 99 5.34 5.30 -1.24
N VAL A 100 5.46 4.30 -0.36
CA VAL A 100 5.38 4.47 1.10
C VAL A 100 6.75 4.31 1.77
N LEU A 101 7.62 3.46 1.23
CA LEU A 101 8.96 3.24 1.77
C LEU A 101 9.83 4.50 1.67
N LYS A 102 10.61 4.75 2.72
CA LYS A 102 11.61 5.82 2.78
C LYS A 102 13.01 5.23 2.95
N LEU A 103 14.04 6.02 2.64
CA LEU A 103 15.46 5.62 2.74
C LEU A 103 15.82 5.01 4.11
N GLY A 104 15.29 5.57 5.20
CA GLY A 104 15.52 5.06 6.56
C GLY A 104 14.99 3.65 6.79
N ASP A 105 13.99 3.18 6.05
CA ASP A 105 13.45 1.82 6.18
C ASP A 105 14.47 0.75 5.71
N PHE A 106 15.53 1.17 5.02
CA PHE A 106 16.61 0.30 4.54
C PHE A 106 17.92 0.43 5.33
N GLN A 107 17.93 1.19 6.43
CA GLN A 107 19.16 1.55 7.15
C GLN A 107 20.00 0.32 7.56
N THR A 108 19.36 -0.77 7.97
CA THR A 108 20.02 -1.99 8.44
C THR A 108 20.10 -3.10 7.39
N SER A 109 19.28 -3.02 6.34
CA SER A 109 19.24 -4.03 5.27
C SER A 109 20.23 -3.72 4.16
N LEU A 110 20.33 -2.44 3.79
CA LEU A 110 21.16 -1.97 2.67
C LEU A 110 22.29 -1.04 3.10
N TYR A 111 22.25 -0.49 4.32
CA TYR A 111 23.22 0.51 4.80
C TYR A 111 23.47 1.64 3.77
N PRO A 112 22.43 2.35 3.29
CA PRO A 112 22.55 3.37 2.25
C PRO A 112 23.57 4.46 2.58
N GLN A 113 23.82 4.73 3.87
CA GLN A 113 24.86 5.65 4.36
C GLN A 113 26.30 5.27 3.97
N LEU A 114 26.56 4.02 3.58
CA LEU A 114 27.86 3.58 3.08
C LEU A 114 28.09 3.94 1.61
N PHE A 115 27.05 4.36 0.90
CA PHE A 115 27.14 4.75 -0.51
C PHE A 115 27.30 6.27 -0.61
N ASN A 116 28.46 6.71 -1.11
CA ASN A 116 28.65 8.10 -1.51
C ASN A 116 28.44 8.25 -3.03
N LEU A 117 28.39 9.50 -3.52
CA LEU A 117 28.14 9.78 -4.93
C LEU A 117 29.19 9.14 -5.85
N GLN A 118 30.46 9.11 -5.45
CA GLN A 118 31.52 8.43 -6.22
C GLN A 118 31.27 6.92 -6.32
N THR A 119 30.91 6.26 -5.22
CA THR A 119 30.59 4.83 -5.20
C THR A 119 29.39 4.53 -6.09
N LEU A 120 28.32 5.32 -5.97
CA LEU A 120 27.11 5.17 -6.80
C LEU A 120 27.41 5.42 -8.28
N ALA A 121 28.26 6.40 -8.59
CA ALA A 121 28.67 6.69 -9.96
C ALA A 121 29.49 5.57 -10.58
N GLN A 122 30.43 4.98 -9.82
CA GLN A 122 31.18 3.81 -10.26
C GLN A 122 30.26 2.61 -10.51
N MET A 123 29.33 2.34 -9.59
CA MET A 123 28.36 1.25 -9.74
C MET A 123 27.41 1.46 -10.93
N GLY A 124 26.92 2.69 -11.11
CA GLY A 124 26.00 3.05 -12.19
C GLY A 124 26.69 3.37 -13.51
N GLN A 125 28.02 3.28 -13.58
CA GLN A 125 28.83 3.71 -14.74
C GLN A 125 28.51 5.14 -15.19
N ILE A 126 28.26 6.03 -14.21
CA ILE A 126 27.95 7.44 -14.42
C ILE A 126 29.25 8.24 -14.35
N ASP A 127 29.52 9.07 -15.35
CA ASP A 127 30.58 10.07 -15.29
C ASP A 127 30.07 11.32 -14.56
N LEU A 128 30.46 11.49 -13.29
CA LEU A 128 30.09 12.65 -12.48
C LEU A 128 30.60 13.97 -13.05
N SER A 129 31.63 13.98 -13.91
CA SER A 129 32.10 15.20 -14.57
C SER A 129 31.11 15.74 -15.60
N GLN A 130 30.21 14.88 -16.09
CA GLN A 130 29.15 15.22 -17.04
C GLN A 130 27.83 15.60 -16.35
N VAL A 131 27.75 15.43 -15.02
CA VAL A 131 26.56 15.76 -14.23
C VAL A 131 26.68 17.19 -13.73
N ALA A 132 26.09 18.14 -14.47
CA ALA A 132 25.97 19.51 -14.01
C ALA A 132 24.98 19.57 -12.83
N LEU A 133 25.49 19.91 -11.64
CA LEU A 133 24.64 20.27 -10.50
C LEU A 133 23.96 21.59 -10.85
N ARG A 134 22.70 21.53 -11.26
CA ARG A 134 21.86 22.74 -11.39
C ARG A 134 21.68 23.32 -9.99
N GLY A 135 22.49 24.32 -9.66
CA GLY A 135 22.32 25.12 -8.46
C GLY A 135 21.02 25.91 -8.57
N TYR A 136 20.04 25.57 -7.75
CA TYR A 136 18.96 26.47 -7.43
C TYR A 136 19.50 27.42 -6.34
N LEU A 137 19.82 28.65 -6.76
CA LEU A 137 20.01 29.81 -5.89
C LEU A 137 18.64 30.33 -5.43
#